data_AF-A0A2R6CWH6-F1
#
_entry.id   AF-A0A2R6CWH6-F1
#
_cell.length_a   1.000
_cell.length_b   1.000
_cell.length_c   1.000
_cell.angle_alpha   90.00
_cell.angle_beta   90.00
_cell.angle_gamma   90.00
#
_symmetry.space_group_name_H-M   'P 1'
#
loop_
_entity.id
_entity.type
_entity.pdbx_description
1 polymer ?
#
loop_
_entity_poly.entity_id
_entity_poly.type
_entity_poly.pdbx_seq_one_letter_code
_entity_poly.pdbx_strand_id
1 'polypeptide(L)'
;MVYVTRGLVESLLQTASEADPDTISVSIAVTEAGDLPETSLPPETPVFTHFYMPEAARSVNFVFGVDLGTPAGQTQGRFVSHPNGELRVRQTDDFKELIFVAVPPWDTDTLAVFDRHGNEQPLELLDVTPPQEFPE
;
A
#
# COMPACT_ATOMS: atom_id res chain seq x y z
N MET A 1 -1.67 15.80 -0.06
CA MET A 1 -2.72 14.98 -0.71
C MET A 1 -2.04 13.73 -1.21
N VAL A 2 -2.58 12.56 -0.86
CA VAL A 2 -2.10 11.25 -1.29
C VAL A 2 -3.12 10.70 -2.28
N TYR A 3 -2.65 10.18 -3.41
CA TYR A 3 -3.51 9.59 -4.44
C TYR A 3 -3.28 8.09 -4.51
N VAL A 4 -4.38 7.33 -4.58
CA VAL A 4 -4.35 5.87 -4.66
C VAL A 4 -5.41 5.40 -5.65
N THR A 5 -5.13 4.34 -6.42
CA THR A 5 -6.17 3.74 -7.26
C THR A 5 -7.17 2.96 -6.42
N ARG A 6 -8.45 3.00 -6.80
CA ARG A 6 -9.49 2.22 -6.14
C ARG A 6 -9.19 0.73 -6.16
N GLY A 7 -8.72 0.21 -7.30
CA GLY A 7 -8.37 -1.21 -7.45
C GLY A 7 -7.27 -1.67 -6.48
N LEU A 8 -6.28 -0.82 -6.18
CA LEU A 8 -5.27 -1.12 -5.17
C LEU A 8 -5.91 -1.21 -3.77
N VAL A 9 -6.71 -0.21 -3.38
CA VAL A 9 -7.37 -0.17 -2.07
C VAL A 9 -8.25 -1.39 -1.86
N GLU A 10 -9.11 -1.70 -2.83
CA GLU A 10 -10.02 -2.86 -2.75
C GLU A 10 -9.24 -4.17 -2.59
N SER A 11 -8.14 -4.34 -3.33
CA SER A 11 -7.28 -5.53 -3.24
C SER A 11 -6.62 -5.66 -1.86
N LEU A 12 -6.11 -4.55 -1.30
CA LEU A 12 -5.48 -4.53 0.02
C LEU A 12 -6.48 -4.82 1.14
N LEU A 13 -7.67 -4.22 1.08
CA LEU A 13 -8.75 -4.45 2.05
C LEU A 13 -9.26 -5.89 1.99
N GLN A 14 -9.45 -6.45 0.80
CA GLN A 14 -9.80 -7.86 0.63
C GLN A 14 -8.72 -8.76 1.25
N THR A 15 -7.44 -8.50 0.96
CA THR A 15 -6.33 -9.29 1.52
C THR A 15 -6.30 -9.19 3.05
N ALA A 16 -6.56 -8.02 3.63
CA ALA A 16 -6.63 -7.83 5.08
C ALA A 16 -7.81 -8.59 5.70
N SER A 17 -8.98 -8.56 5.07
CA SER A 17 -10.16 -9.30 5.52
C SER A 17 -9.96 -10.82 5.44
N GLU A 18 -9.22 -11.32 4.44
CA GLU A 18 -8.90 -12.75 4.31
C GLU A 18 -7.87 -13.22 5.34
N ALA A 19 -6.98 -12.33 5.78
CA ALA A 19 -5.97 -12.63 6.78
C ALA A 19 -6.47 -12.51 8.23
N ASP A 20 -7.56 -11.79 8.49
CA ASP A 20 -8.13 -11.60 9.83
C ASP A 20 -8.30 -12.94 10.58
N PRO A 21 -7.74 -13.10 11.80
CA PRO A 21 -7.20 -12.06 12.71
C PRO A 21 -5.69 -11.83 12.62
N ASP A 22 -5.00 -12.41 11.65
CA ASP A 22 -3.57 -12.18 11.43
C ASP A 22 -3.33 -10.77 10.84
N THR A 23 -2.20 -10.16 11.22
CA THR A 23 -1.76 -8.87 10.69
C THR A 23 -0.96 -9.07 9.41
N ILE A 24 -1.25 -8.28 8.39
CA ILE A 24 -0.47 -8.22 7.15
C ILE A 24 0.23 -6.87 7.04
N SER A 25 1.39 -6.90 6.39
CA SER A 25 2.20 -5.72 6.13
C SER A 25 2.82 -5.86 4.76
N VAL A 26 2.42 -5.02 3.81
CA VAL A 26 2.84 -5.11 2.40
C VAL A 26 3.41 -3.79 1.91
N SER A 27 4.43 -3.85 1.07
CA SER A 27 5.02 -2.66 0.46
C SER A 27 4.16 -2.22 -0.72
N ILE A 28 3.89 -0.93 -0.81
CA ILE A 28 3.13 -0.33 -1.92
C ILE A 28 4.01 0.68 -2.66
N ALA A 29 3.75 0.82 -3.96
CA ALA A 29 4.53 1.63 -4.87
C ALA A 29 3.62 2.48 -5.76
N VAL A 30 4.23 3.51 -6.34
CA VAL A 30 3.55 4.52 -7.14
C VAL A 30 3.85 4.38 -8.63
N THR A 31 2.89 4.79 -9.44
CA THR A 31 3.08 5.13 -10.85
C THR A 31 2.92 6.65 -10.98
N GLU A 32 3.72 7.28 -11.83
CA GLU A 32 3.53 8.69 -12.17
C GLU A 32 2.21 8.88 -12.91
N ALA A 33 1.48 9.93 -12.60
CA ALA A 33 0.21 10.25 -13.25
C ALA A 33 0.32 10.39 -14.78
N GLY A 34 1.49 10.74 -15.30
CA GLY A 34 1.76 10.79 -16.74
C GLY A 34 1.60 9.44 -17.45
N ASP A 35 1.81 8.34 -16.72
CA ASP A 35 1.63 6.97 -17.21
C ASP A 35 0.23 6.41 -16.92
N LEU A 36 -0.66 7.23 -16.34
CA LEU A 36 -2.06 6.91 -16.06
C LEU A 36 -2.98 7.76 -16.95
N PRO A 37 -3.27 7.34 -18.19
CA PRO A 37 -3.94 8.20 -19.18
C PRO A 37 -5.37 8.64 -18.80
N GLU A 38 -5.97 8.00 -17.79
CA GLU A 38 -7.30 8.28 -17.27
C GLU A 38 -7.32 9.40 -16.19
N THR A 39 -6.15 9.81 -15.68
CA THR A 39 -6.06 10.86 -14.66
C THR A 39 -5.90 12.26 -15.25
N SER A 40 -6.45 13.26 -14.57
CA SER A 40 -6.24 14.69 -14.90
C SER A 40 -5.17 15.37 -14.04
N LEU A 41 -4.40 14.58 -13.28
CA LEU A 41 -3.35 15.07 -12.40
C LEU A 41 -2.12 15.55 -13.18
N PRO A 42 -1.29 16.44 -12.60
CA PRO A 42 0.02 16.77 -13.18
C PRO A 42 0.85 15.51 -13.40
N PRO A 43 1.59 15.36 -14.53
CA PRO A 43 2.26 14.11 -14.89
C PRO A 43 3.19 13.53 -13.83
N GLU A 44 3.94 14.37 -13.12
CA GLU A 44 4.87 13.93 -12.07
C GLU A 44 4.19 13.61 -10.72
N THR A 45 2.85 13.63 -10.66
CA THR A 45 2.12 13.32 -9.43
C THR A 45 2.21 11.83 -9.14
N PRO A 46 2.72 11.42 -7.97
CA PRO A 46 2.77 10.00 -7.60
C PRO A 46 1.37 9.48 -7.24
N VAL A 47 0.98 8.36 -7.83
CA VAL A 47 -0.28 7.66 -7.54
C VAL A 47 0.04 6.23 -7.10
N PHE A 48 -0.37 5.84 -5.89
CA PHE A 48 -0.23 4.45 -5.44
C PHE A 48 -1.12 3.53 -6.27
N THR A 49 -0.53 2.55 -6.94
CA THR A 49 -1.21 1.74 -7.95
C THR A 49 -1.05 0.24 -7.75
N HIS A 50 0.03 -0.18 -7.11
CA HIS A 50 0.35 -1.59 -6.94
C HIS A 50 1.04 -1.86 -5.60
N PHE A 51 1.08 -3.13 -5.24
CA PHE A 51 1.75 -3.65 -4.06
C PHE A 51 2.65 -4.81 -4.43
N TYR A 52 3.73 -4.96 -3.67
CA TYR A 52 4.57 -6.14 -3.70
C TYR A 52 4.23 -6.97 -2.47
N MET A 53 3.66 -8.17 -2.66
CA MET A 53 3.51 -9.11 -1.56
C MET A 53 4.90 -9.54 -1.11
N PRO A 54 5.24 -9.45 0.18
CA PRO A 54 6.39 -10.19 0.67
C PRO A 54 6.12 -11.67 0.42
N GLU A 55 7.05 -12.38 -0.22
CA GLU A 55 6.94 -13.83 -0.36
C GLU A 55 6.84 -14.44 1.05
N ALA A 56 5.64 -14.75 1.50
CA ALA A 56 5.37 -15.17 2.86
C ALA A 56 6.16 -16.45 3.19
N ALA A 57 7.16 -16.35 4.07
CA ALA A 57 7.69 -17.36 5.01
C ALA A 57 7.76 -18.86 4.58
N ARG A 58 7.76 -19.16 3.27
CA ARG A 58 7.82 -20.52 2.69
C ARG A 58 8.65 -20.60 1.41
N SER A 59 9.21 -19.48 0.95
CA SER A 59 10.01 -19.46 -0.26
C SER A 59 11.50 -19.56 0.09
N VAL A 60 12.17 -20.53 -0.53
CA VAL A 60 13.62 -20.83 -0.41
C VAL A 60 14.54 -19.69 -0.90
N ASN A 61 13.99 -18.54 -1.29
CA ASN A 61 14.72 -17.33 -1.70
C ASN A 61 15.02 -16.34 -0.56
N PHE A 62 14.56 -16.60 0.67
CA PHE A 62 14.92 -15.80 1.84
C PHE A 62 16.37 -16.12 2.29
N VAL A 63 17.35 -15.52 1.61
CA VAL A 63 18.77 -15.63 2.01
C VAL A 63 19.15 -14.33 2.73
N PHE A 64 19.49 -14.42 4.02
CA PHE A 64 19.89 -13.28 4.88
C PHE A 64 18.83 -12.20 5.15
N GLY A 65 17.53 -12.52 5.13
CA GLY A 65 16.49 -11.58 5.56
C GLY A 65 16.28 -10.39 4.63
N VAL A 66 16.84 -10.46 3.42
CA VAL A 66 16.66 -9.47 2.36
C VAL A 66 15.54 -9.96 1.45
N ASP A 67 14.44 -9.21 1.40
CA ASP A 67 13.40 -9.39 0.39
C ASP A 67 13.93 -8.86 -0.95
N LEU A 68 14.31 -9.77 -1.84
CA LEU A 68 14.87 -9.47 -3.17
C LEU A 68 13.77 -9.17 -4.20
N GLY A 69 12.49 -9.42 -3.89
CA GLY A 69 11.37 -9.19 -4.79
C GLY A 69 10.86 -7.75 -4.80
N THR A 70 11.13 -6.99 -3.74
CA THR A 70 10.79 -5.57 -3.65
C THR A 70 11.90 -4.72 -4.28
N PRO A 71 11.65 -3.98 -5.39
CA PRO A 71 12.67 -3.13 -5.98
C PRO A 71 13.13 -2.06 -4.98
N ALA A 72 14.44 -2.02 -4.71
CA ALA A 72 15.03 -1.07 -3.75
C ALA A 72 14.77 0.38 -4.21
N GLY A 73 14.18 1.19 -3.34
CA GLY A 73 13.90 2.61 -3.61
C GLY A 73 12.61 2.92 -4.37
N GLN A 74 11.84 1.90 -4.79
CA GLN A 74 10.60 2.12 -5.56
C GLN A 74 9.31 2.00 -4.73
N THR A 75 9.39 1.61 -3.44
CA THR A 75 8.22 1.52 -2.57
C THR A 75 8.14 2.75 -1.66
N GLN A 76 7.25 3.67 -2.00
CA GLN A 76 7.05 4.95 -1.30
C GLN A 76 6.08 4.83 -0.10
N GLY A 77 5.45 3.66 0.08
CA GLY A 77 4.53 3.46 1.20
C GLY A 77 4.46 2.02 1.70
N ARG A 78 3.77 1.87 2.82
CA ARG A 78 3.47 0.57 3.44
C ARG A 78 1.98 0.48 3.74
N PHE A 79 1.36 -0.66 3.49
CA PHE A 79 0.03 -0.97 4.02
C PHE A 79 0.17 -1.90 5.23
N VAL A 80 -0.61 -1.65 6.27
CA VAL A 80 -0.67 -2.43 7.52
C VAL A 80 -2.13 -2.65 7.90
N SER A 81 -2.49 -3.90 8.22
CA SER A 81 -3.81 -4.22 8.79
C SER A 81 -3.77 -4.21 10.32
N HIS A 82 -4.76 -3.60 10.96
CA HIS A 82 -4.94 -3.64 12.42
C HIS A 82 -6.26 -4.33 12.78
N PRO A 83 -6.27 -5.68 12.93
CA PRO A 83 -7.48 -6.45 13.23
C PRO A 83 -8.18 -6.06 14.55
N ASN A 84 -7.48 -5.36 15.45
CA ASN A 84 -8.05 -4.91 16.72
C ASN A 84 -8.76 -3.55 16.66
N GLY A 85 -8.89 -2.94 15.48
CA GLY A 85 -9.66 -1.70 15.30
C GLY A 85 -8.89 -0.39 15.51
N GLU A 86 -7.58 -0.45 15.76
CA GLU A 86 -6.79 0.76 16.01
C GLU A 86 -6.36 1.46 14.72
N LEU A 87 -7.14 2.46 14.27
CA LEU A 87 -6.82 3.26 13.08
C LEU A 87 -5.76 4.34 13.39
N ARG A 88 -4.53 3.90 13.63
CA ARG A 88 -3.35 4.75 13.92
C ARG A 88 -2.08 3.97 13.63
N VAL A 89 -0.98 4.66 13.33
CA VAL A 89 0.34 4.02 13.25
C VAL A 89 0.81 3.53 14.62
N ARG A 90 1.55 2.42 14.63
CA ARG A 90 2.24 1.86 15.79
C ARG A 90 3.74 2.06 15.65
N GLN A 91 4.42 2.09 16.80
CA GLN A 91 5.90 2.15 16.84
C GLN A 91 6.57 0.94 16.17
N THR A 92 5.83 -0.16 15.97
CA THR A 92 6.30 -1.39 15.30
C THR A 92 6.13 -1.36 13.79
N ASP A 93 5.46 -0.35 13.25
CA ASP A 93 5.29 -0.23 11.80
C ASP A 93 6.62 0.24 11.19
N ASP A 94 7.07 -0.45 10.14
CA ASP A 94 8.29 -0.06 9.42
C ASP A 94 8.06 1.31 8.77
N PHE A 95 8.82 2.32 9.22
CA PHE A 95 8.60 3.73 8.89
C PHE A 95 9.02 4.03 7.45
N LYS A 96 8.15 3.67 6.50
CA LYS A 96 8.11 4.27 5.16
C LYS A 96 7.58 5.71 5.25
N GLU A 97 7.75 6.50 4.19
CA GLU A 97 7.31 7.90 4.17
C GLU A 97 5.79 8.05 4.37
N LEU A 98 5.01 7.08 3.89
CA LEU A 98 3.56 6.99 4.07
C LEU A 98 3.13 5.59 4.52
N ILE A 99 2.23 5.52 5.49
CA ILE A 99 1.68 4.27 6.04
C ILE A 99 0.16 4.29 5.89
N PHE A 100 -0.37 3.32 5.15
CA PHE A 100 -1.79 3.06 5.00
C PHE A 100 -2.21 2.06 6.07
N VAL A 101 -3.11 2.46 6.96
CA VAL A 101 -3.64 1.59 8.02
C VAL A 101 -5.10 1.31 7.72
N ALA A 102 -5.45 0.03 7.65
CA ALA A 102 -6.84 -0.42 7.56
C ALA A 102 -7.25 -1.20 8.81
N VAL A 103 -8.53 -1.10 9.17
CA VAL A 103 -9.14 -1.81 10.30
C VAL A 103 -10.46 -2.47 9.90
N PRO A 104 -10.99 -3.44 10.66
CA PRO A 104 -12.35 -3.93 10.46
C PRO A 104 -13.38 -2.78 10.47
N PRO A 105 -14.41 -2.82 9.62
CA PRO A 105 -14.85 -3.96 8.83
C PRO A 105 -14.22 -4.07 7.44
N TRP A 106 -13.04 -3.46 7.22
CA TRP A 106 -12.25 -3.57 5.99
C TRP A 106 -12.90 -2.89 4.78
N ASP A 107 -13.39 -1.68 5.00
CA ASP A 107 -13.97 -0.82 3.96
C ASP A 107 -13.08 0.41 3.72
N THR A 108 -13.42 1.20 2.71
CA THR A 108 -12.67 2.41 2.36
C THR A 108 -12.76 3.51 3.43
N ASP A 109 -13.81 3.51 4.25
CA ASP A 109 -14.01 4.50 5.32
C ASP A 109 -13.19 4.15 6.57
N THR A 110 -12.70 2.91 6.65
CA THR A 110 -11.83 2.37 7.70
C THR A 110 -10.38 2.21 7.25
N LEU A 111 -9.99 2.96 6.21
CA LEU A 111 -8.63 3.14 5.73
C LEU A 111 -8.18 4.59 5.95
N ALA A 112 -7.01 4.77 6.54
CA ALA A 112 -6.38 6.09 6.69
C ALA A 112 -4.89 6.04 6.32
N VAL A 113 -4.36 7.18 5.87
CA VAL A 113 -2.93 7.33 5.55
C VAL A 113 -2.28 8.22 6.58
N PHE A 114 -1.11 7.84 7.04
CA PHE A 114 -0.32 8.59 8.00
C PHE A 114 1.09 8.83 7.46
N ASP A 115 1.66 9.99 7.80
CA ASP A 115 3.08 10.22 7.62
C ASP A 115 3.91 9.50 8.71
N ARG A 116 5.24 9.55 8.60
CA ARG A 116 6.16 9.01 9.61
C ARG A 116 6.03 9.61 11.02
N HIS A 117 5.34 10.75 11.15
CA HIS A 117 5.08 11.42 12.42
C HIS A 117 3.71 11.03 13.01
N GLY A 118 2.94 10.19 12.30
CA GLY A 118 1.61 9.78 12.69
C GLY A 118 0.52 10.81 12.40
N ASN A 119 0.81 11.83 11.59
CA ASN A 119 -0.21 12.78 11.15
C ASN A 119 -0.98 12.18 9.98
N GLU A 120 -2.31 12.17 10.10
CA GLU A 120 -3.19 11.74 9.03
C GLU A 120 -3.03 12.64 7.80
N GLN A 121 -2.89 12.01 6.64
CA GLN A 121 -2.76 12.66 5.34
C GLN A 121 -4.08 12.53 4.58
N PRO A 122 -4.55 13.61 3.91
CA PRO A 122 -5.74 13.53 3.09
C PRO A 122 -5.50 12.57 1.92
N LEU A 123 -6.42 11.63 1.74
CA LEU A 123 -6.40 10.57 0.74
C LEU A 123 -7.49 10.80 -0.32
N GLU A 124 -7.13 10.63 -1.59
CA GLU A 124 -8.06 10.65 -2.71
C GLU A 124 -7.99 9.34 -3.49
N LEU A 125 -9.14 8.69 -3.67
CA LEU A 125 -9.28 7.46 -4.44
C LEU A 125 -9.57 7.79 -5.90
N LEU A 126 -8.67 7.37 -6.78
CA LEU A 126 -8.79 7.52 -8.22
C LEU A 126 -9.42 6.25 -8.82
N ASP A 127 -10.48 6.43 -9.60
CA ASP A 127 -11.09 5.35 -10.39
C ASP A 127 -10.38 5.25 -11.75
N VAL A 128 -9.11 4.82 -11.70
CA VAL A 128 -8.23 4.66 -12.86
C VAL A 128 -7.59 3.29 -12.87
N THR A 129 -7.41 2.71 -14.06
CA THR A 129 -6.74 1.42 -14.23
C THR A 129 -5.24 1.63 -14.45
N PRO A 130 -4.35 1.08 -13.61
CA PRO A 130 -2.93 1.16 -13.86
C PRO A 130 -2.52 0.33 -15.10
N PRO A 131 -1.43 0.69 -15.79
CA PRO A 131 -0.90 -0.10 -16.89
C PRO A 131 -0.54 -1.51 -16.41
N GLN A 132 -0.70 -2.52 -17.26
CA GLN A 132 -0.27 -3.88 -16.95
C GLN A 132 1.26 -3.93 -16.93
N GLU A 133 1.86 -4.22 -15.77
CA GLU A 133 3.27 -4.58 -15.69
C GLU A 133 3.46 -5.99 -16.24
N PHE A 134 4.09 -6.10 -17.41
CA PHE A 134 4.58 -7.38 -17.91
C PHE A 134 5.99 -7.60 -17.33
N PRO A 135 6.23 -8.64 -16.51
CA PRO A 135 7.59 -9.02 -16.20
C PRO A 135 8.27 -9.49 -17.50
N GLU A 136 9.38 -8.84 -17.88
CA GLU A 136 10.29 -9.31 -18.95
C GLU A 136 11.08 -10.55 -18.53
#